data_AF-A0A3D2EYG0-F1
#
_entry.id   AF-A0A3D2EYG0-F1
#
_cell.length_a   1.000
_cell.length_b   1.000
_cell.length_c   1.000
_cell.angle_alpha   90.00
_cell.angle_beta   90.00
_cell.angle_gamma   90.00
#
_symmetry.space_group_name_H-M   'P 1'
#
loop_
_entity.id
_entity.type
_entity.pdbx_description
1 polymer ?
#
loop_
_entity_poly.entity_id
_entity_poly.type
_entity_poly.pdbx_seq_one_letter_code
_entity_poly.pdbx_strand_id
1 'polypeptide(L)'
;MSASVWFWRYGVPDVEFEFPYFAQSPISYQNKEFKTLKDVWDEVKEIVKEGQGSQRSIGQDLFFLLPTFADPNQILEAWHYEMIYEYQASKCLNLPIAPSLDQASADKVDSFLVLESELTNINNYEQKKYG
;
A
#
# COMPACT_ATOMS: atom_id res chain seq x y z
N MET A 1 -2.41 -2.64 3.29
CA MET A 1 -2.92 -1.30 3.66
C MET A 1 -2.13 -0.15 3.03
N SER A 2 -0.86 0.10 3.40
CA SER A 2 -0.13 1.29 2.94
C SER A 2 -0.10 1.48 1.41
N ALA A 3 0.29 0.45 0.65
CA ALA A 3 0.29 0.50 -0.81
C ALA A 3 -1.11 0.75 -1.38
N SER A 4 -2.14 0.18 -0.75
CA SER A 4 -3.54 0.32 -1.17
C SER A 4 -4.01 1.78 -1.16
N VAL A 5 -3.51 2.62 -0.25
CA VAL A 5 -3.84 4.06 -0.21
C VAL A 5 -3.32 4.77 -1.45
N TRP A 6 -2.09 4.45 -1.85
CA TRP A 6 -1.46 5.06 -3.03
C TRP A 6 -2.15 4.62 -4.32
N PHE A 7 -2.43 3.32 -4.46
CA PHE A 7 -3.18 2.80 -5.61
C PHE A 7 -4.64 3.28 -5.64
N TRP A 8 -5.28 3.45 -4.49
CA TRP A 8 -6.60 4.09 -4.41
C TRP A 8 -6.56 5.54 -4.92
N ARG A 9 -5.49 6.29 -4.60
CA ARG A 9 -5.33 7.69 -5.02
C ARG A 9 -5.01 7.84 -6.51
N TYR A 10 -4.09 7.03 -7.02
CA TYR A 10 -3.50 7.22 -8.37
C TYR A 10 -4.00 6.21 -9.41
N GLY A 11 -4.76 5.19 -8.99
CA GLY A 11 -5.17 4.08 -9.83
C GLY A 11 -4.14 2.95 -9.85
N VAL A 12 -4.61 1.75 -10.16
CA VAL A 12 -3.78 0.57 -10.40
C VAL A 12 -3.42 0.53 -11.88
N PRO A 13 -2.12 0.42 -12.24
CA PRO A 13 -1.73 0.26 -13.64
C PRO A 13 -2.19 -1.10 -14.16
N ASP A 14 -2.51 -1.15 -15.45
CA ASP A 14 -2.85 -2.39 -16.14
C ASP A 14 -1.57 -3.15 -16.47
N VAL A 15 -1.25 -4.17 -15.67
CA VAL A 15 -0.09 -5.04 -15.83
C VAL A 15 -0.54 -6.49 -15.69
N GLU A 16 -0.19 -7.33 -16.65
CA GLU A 16 -0.57 -8.75 -16.63
C GLU A 16 0.64 -9.61 -16.24
N PHE A 17 0.53 -10.24 -15.07
CA PHE A 17 1.49 -11.24 -14.58
C PHE A 17 0.74 -12.53 -14.26
N GLU A 18 0.92 -13.56 -15.10
CA GLU A 18 0.33 -14.88 -14.89
C GLU A 18 1.37 -15.84 -14.32
N PHE A 19 1.05 -16.52 -13.22
CA PHE A 19 1.96 -17.49 -12.63
C PHE A 19 2.09 -18.77 -13.48
N PRO A 20 3.30 -19.34 -13.61
CA PRO A 20 4.59 -18.79 -13.20
C PRO A 20 5.15 -17.80 -14.23
N TYR A 21 5.89 -16.79 -13.77
CA TYR A 21 6.54 -15.81 -14.66
C TYR A 21 7.96 -15.45 -14.19
N PHE A 22 8.72 -14.80 -15.06
CA PHE A 22 10.01 -14.22 -14.73
C PHE A 22 9.92 -12.71 -14.70
N ALA A 23 10.39 -12.09 -13.63
CA ALA A 23 10.51 -10.63 -13.53
C ALA A 23 11.81 -10.25 -12.83
N GLN A 24 12.26 -9.02 -13.07
CA GLN A 24 13.42 -8.47 -12.38
C GLN A 24 13.03 -8.07 -10.96
N SER A 25 13.78 -8.57 -9.97
CA SER A 25 13.64 -8.11 -8.59
C SER A 25 13.99 -6.63 -8.48
N PRO A 26 13.12 -5.79 -7.91
CA PRO A 26 13.42 -4.36 -7.72
C PRO A 26 14.56 -4.12 -6.73
N ILE A 27 14.87 -5.13 -5.89
CA ILE A 27 15.90 -5.06 -4.86
C ILE A 27 17.22 -5.63 -5.36
N SER A 28 17.23 -6.89 -5.79
CA SER A 28 18.47 -7.56 -6.19
C SER A 28 18.89 -7.26 -7.63
N TYR A 29 18.01 -6.64 -8.43
CA TYR A 29 18.17 -6.42 -9.87
C TYR A 29 18.40 -7.70 -10.68
N GLN A 30 18.18 -8.87 -10.09
CA GLN A 30 18.29 -10.16 -10.74
C GLN A 30 16.92 -10.64 -11.21
N ASN A 31 16.87 -11.32 -12.36
CA ASN A 31 15.66 -12.00 -12.80
C ASN A 31 15.35 -13.17 -11.87
N LYS A 32 14.18 -13.16 -11.27
CA LYS A 32 13.65 -14.22 -10.41
C LYS A 32 12.43 -14.85 -11.05
N GLU A 33 12.23 -16.14 -10.77
CA GLU A 33 11.03 -16.87 -11.12
C GLU A 33 10.00 -16.72 -9.98
N PHE A 34 8.82 -16.21 -10.31
CA PHE A 34 7.69 -16.10 -9.41
C PHE A 34 6.69 -17.21 -9.75
N LYS A 35 6.51 -18.16 -8.83
CA LYS A 35 5.62 -19.32 -9.03
C LYS A 35 4.28 -19.14 -8.36
N THR A 36 4.26 -18.36 -7.28
CA THR A 36 3.10 -18.22 -6.41
C THR A 36 3.00 -16.80 -5.87
N LEU A 37 1.81 -16.45 -5.39
CA LEU A 37 1.58 -15.21 -4.65
C LEU A 37 2.49 -15.07 -3.42
N LYS A 38 2.94 -16.19 -2.85
CA LYS A 38 3.89 -16.17 -1.73
C LYS A 38 5.24 -15.57 -2.15
N ASP A 39 5.72 -15.90 -3.34
CA ASP A 39 7.00 -15.37 -3.85
C ASP A 39 6.92 -13.86 -4.03
N VAL A 40 5.76 -13.35 -4.47
CA VAL A 40 5.48 -11.91 -4.53
C VAL A 40 5.52 -11.29 -3.14
N TRP A 41 4.84 -11.88 -2.15
CA TRP A 41 4.87 -11.39 -0.77
C TRP A 41 6.25 -11.42 -0.13
N ASP A 42 7.07 -12.41 -0.46
CA ASP A 42 8.44 -12.50 0.04
C ASP A 42 9.32 -11.39 -0.56
N GLU A 43 9.13 -11.05 -1.84
CA GLU A 43 9.78 -9.88 -2.45
C GLU A 43 9.29 -8.56 -1.82
N VAL A 44 7.99 -8.43 -1.55
CA VAL A 44 7.43 -7.26 -0.84
C VAL A 44 8.06 -7.08 0.54
N LYS A 45 8.29 -8.16 1.29
CA LYS A 45 8.94 -8.09 2.61
C LYS A 45 10.37 -7.57 2.49
N GLU A 46 11.12 -7.97 1.48
CA GLU A 46 12.47 -7.44 1.26
C GLU A 46 12.44 -5.95 0.91
N ILE A 47 11.48 -5.50 0.08
CA ILE A 47 11.28 -4.06 -0.18
C ILE A 47 10.99 -3.29 1.11
N VAL A 48 10.08 -3.80 1.94
CA VAL A 48 9.72 -3.17 3.21
C VAL A 48 10.93 -3.09 4.14
N LYS A 49 11.74 -4.14 4.19
CA LYS A 49 12.93 -4.24 5.03
C LYS A 49 14.03 -3.28 4.58
N GLU A 50 14.31 -3.19 3.28
CA GLU A 50 15.31 -2.25 2.75
C GLU A 50 14.83 -0.79 2.80
N GLY A 51 13.53 -0.57 2.67
CA GLY A 51 12.90 0.76 2.78
C GLY A 51 12.91 1.32 4.20
N GLN A 52 13.27 0.55 5.23
CA GLN A 52 13.38 1.05 6.61
C GLN A 52 14.50 2.11 6.70
N GLY A 53 14.11 3.38 6.76
CA GLY A 53 15.03 4.54 6.77
C GLY A 53 15.05 5.34 5.47
N SER A 54 14.25 4.95 4.47
CA SER A 54 13.99 5.74 3.27
C SER A 54 13.31 7.07 3.60
N GLN A 55 13.52 8.09 2.76
CA GLN A 55 12.75 9.34 2.83
C GLN A 55 11.31 9.18 2.34
N ARG A 56 11.04 8.09 1.59
CA ARG A 56 9.71 7.76 1.07
C ARG A 56 8.99 6.84 2.06
N SER A 57 7.66 6.91 2.09
CA SER A 57 6.87 5.96 2.87
C SER A 57 6.91 4.57 2.22
N ILE A 58 6.64 3.54 3.01
CA ILE A 58 6.52 2.16 2.49
C ILE A 58 5.42 2.09 1.42
N GLY A 59 4.28 2.77 1.63
CA GLY A 59 3.22 2.85 0.62
C GLY A 59 3.71 3.44 -0.70
N GLN A 60 4.53 4.50 -0.64
CA GLN A 60 5.12 5.14 -1.81
C GLN A 60 6.11 4.23 -2.53
N ASP A 61 7.01 3.57 -1.79
CA ASP A 61 7.99 2.64 -2.38
C ASP A 61 7.27 1.48 -3.08
N LEU A 62 6.28 0.87 -2.42
CA LEU A 62 5.49 -0.21 -3.01
C LEU A 62 4.67 0.25 -4.21
N PHE A 63 4.13 1.47 -4.20
CA PHE A 63 3.42 2.02 -5.36
C PHE A 63 4.29 2.08 -6.62
N PHE A 64 5.55 2.47 -6.49
CA PHE A 64 6.47 2.55 -7.63
C PHE A 64 7.08 1.20 -8.03
N LEU A 65 7.32 0.31 -7.06
CA LEU A 65 8.04 -0.93 -7.30
C LEU A 65 7.13 -2.11 -7.64
N LEU A 66 5.93 -2.23 -7.05
CA LEU A 66 5.05 -3.38 -7.31
C LEU A 66 4.79 -3.62 -8.80
N PRO A 67 4.37 -2.62 -9.60
CA PRO A 67 4.03 -2.84 -11.01
C PRO A 67 5.22 -3.28 -11.87
N THR A 68 6.46 -3.19 -11.37
CA THR A 68 7.65 -3.61 -12.13
C THR A 68 7.87 -5.12 -12.09
N PHE A 69 7.25 -5.83 -11.14
CA PHE A 69 7.47 -7.26 -10.95
C PHE A 69 6.23 -8.07 -10.56
N ALA A 70 5.09 -7.44 -10.26
CA ALA A 70 3.85 -8.13 -9.92
C ALA A 70 2.62 -7.28 -10.28
N ASP A 71 1.47 -7.93 -10.46
CA ASP A 71 0.19 -7.24 -10.57
C ASP A 71 -0.24 -6.76 -9.18
N PRO A 72 -0.38 -5.43 -8.95
CA PRO A 72 -0.79 -4.93 -7.63
C PRO A 72 -2.14 -5.51 -7.17
N ASN A 73 -3.07 -5.84 -8.07
CA ASN A 73 -4.36 -6.41 -7.69
C ASN A 73 -4.24 -7.74 -6.92
N GLN A 74 -3.11 -8.44 -7.05
CA GLN A 74 -2.84 -9.67 -6.30
C GLN A 74 -2.60 -9.41 -4.80
N ILE A 75 -2.25 -8.17 -4.43
CA ILE A 75 -1.96 -7.74 -3.05
C ILE A 75 -3.07 -6.83 -2.49
N LEU A 76 -3.80 -6.16 -3.39
CA LEU A 76 -4.85 -5.22 -3.03
C LEU A 76 -6.16 -5.95 -2.70
N GLU A 77 -6.34 -6.24 -1.42
CA GLU A 77 -7.58 -6.85 -0.92
C GLU A 77 -8.73 -5.84 -0.76
N ALA A 78 -9.97 -6.30 -0.93
CA ALA A 78 -11.18 -5.48 -0.87
C ALA A 78 -11.35 -4.72 0.46
N TRP A 79 -11.04 -5.38 1.58
CA TRP A 79 -11.16 -4.78 2.91
C TRP A 79 -10.25 -3.55 3.09
N HIS A 80 -9.15 -3.44 2.32
CA HIS A 80 -8.33 -2.23 2.33
C HIS A 80 -9.13 -1.01 1.86
N TYR A 81 -9.93 -1.16 0.81
CA TYR A 81 -10.75 -0.09 0.27
C TYR A 81 -11.94 0.23 1.18
N GLU A 82 -12.55 -0.79 1.78
CA GLU A 82 -13.59 -0.60 2.81
C GLU A 82 -13.06 0.26 3.97
N MET A 83 -11.86 -0.05 4.45
CA MET A 83 -11.18 0.75 5.48
C MET A 83 -10.91 2.19 5.05
N ILE A 84 -10.50 2.42 3.80
CA ILE A 84 -10.30 3.77 3.25
C ILE A 84 -11.62 4.55 3.24
N TYR A 85 -12.71 3.95 2.74
CA TYR A 85 -14.01 4.60 2.70
C TYR A 85 -14.57 4.88 4.08
N GLU A 86 -14.41 3.94 5.01
CA GLU A 86 -14.85 4.15 6.39
C GLU A 86 -14.07 5.28 7.07
N TYR A 87 -12.77 5.36 6.84
CA TYR A 87 -11.93 6.46 7.31
C TYR A 87 -12.42 7.81 6.77
N GLN A 88 -12.68 7.89 5.47
CA GLN A 88 -13.18 9.10 4.83
C GLN A 88 -14.54 9.51 5.36
N ALA A 89 -15.48 8.57 5.47
CA ALA A 89 -16.80 8.82 6.04
C ALA A 89 -16.68 9.36 7.47
N SER A 90 -15.80 8.75 8.27
CA SER A 90 -15.55 9.19 9.65
C SER A 90 -15.04 10.63 9.71
N LYS A 91 -14.08 11.00 8.86
CA LYS A 91 -13.51 12.36 8.80
C LYS A 91 -14.49 13.38 8.23
N CYS A 92 -15.22 13.05 7.17
CA CYS A 92 -16.17 13.97 6.52
C CYS A 92 -17.42 14.23 7.35
N LEU A 93 -17.92 13.23 8.05
CA LEU A 93 -19.17 13.30 8.83
C LEU A 93 -18.92 13.51 10.33
N ASN A 94 -17.66 13.63 10.75
CA ASN A 94 -17.24 13.67 12.16
C ASN A 94 -17.80 12.50 12.98
N LEU A 95 -17.82 11.30 12.39
CA LEU A 95 -18.29 10.10 13.08
C LEU A 95 -17.17 9.54 13.96
N PRO A 96 -17.45 9.19 15.21
CA PRO A 96 -16.48 8.52 16.05
C PRO A 96 -16.23 7.10 15.53
N ILE A 97 -14.97 6.68 15.57
CA ILE A 97 -14.53 5.36 15.07
C ILE A 97 -15.11 4.18 15.88
N ALA A 98 -15.44 4.47 17.14
CA ALA A 98 -16.11 3.62 18.11
C ALA A 98 -16.78 4.50 19.19
N PRO A 99 -17.78 4.00 19.93
CA PRO A 99 -18.46 4.76 20.99
C PRO A 99 -17.53 5.21 22.14
N SER A 100 -16.46 4.46 22.39
CA SER A 100 -15.40 4.81 23.35
C SER A 100 -14.06 4.21 22.90
N LEU A 101 -12.96 4.66 23.52
CA LEU A 101 -11.63 4.11 23.27
C LEU A 101 -11.54 2.61 23.65
N ASP A 102 -12.15 2.22 24.77
CA ASP A 102 -12.16 0.82 25.22
C ASP A 102 -12.93 -0.12 24.26
N GLN A 103 -13.82 0.44 23.44
CA GLN A 103 -14.60 -0.29 22.44
C GLN A 103 -13.99 -0.18 21.03
N ALA A 104 -12.88 0.55 20.87
CA ALA A 104 -12.22 0.68 19.58
C ALA A 104 -11.43 -0.59 19.25
N SER A 105 -11.63 -1.14 18.05
CA SER A 105 -10.79 -2.22 17.54
C SER A 105 -9.37 -1.70 17.32
N ALA A 106 -8.38 -2.38 17.91
CA ALA A 106 -6.97 -2.04 17.74
C ALA A 106 -6.56 -2.05 16.26
N ASP A 107 -6.92 -3.10 15.52
CA ASP A 107 -6.62 -3.23 14.09
C ASP A 107 -7.20 -2.08 13.26
N LYS A 108 -8.41 -1.62 13.62
CA LYS A 108 -9.07 -0.49 12.96
C LYS A 108 -8.38 0.83 13.25
N VAL A 109 -8.02 1.06 14.51
CA VAL A 109 -7.28 2.25 14.95
C VAL A 109 -5.94 2.30 14.22
N ASP A 110 -5.20 1.19 14.22
CA ASP A 110 -3.90 1.09 13.55
C ASP A 110 -4.03 1.32 12.04
N SER A 111 -5.05 0.74 11.41
CA SER A 111 -5.35 0.99 10.01
C SER A 111 -5.62 2.47 9.75
N PHE A 112 -6.44 3.14 10.57
CA PHE A 112 -6.72 4.57 10.43
C PHE A 112 -5.48 5.44 10.60
N LEU A 113 -4.57 5.08 11.51
CA LEU A 113 -3.30 5.78 11.68
C LEU A 113 -2.39 5.62 10.46
N VAL A 114 -2.32 4.42 9.88
CA VAL A 114 -1.61 4.16 8.62
C VAL A 114 -2.22 4.99 7.49
N LEU A 115 -3.55 5.03 7.36
CA LEU A 115 -4.25 5.81 6.35
C LEU A 115 -3.91 7.30 6.44
N GLU A 116 -3.99 7.91 7.64
CA GLU A 116 -3.68 9.33 7.83
C GLU A 116 -2.21 9.65 7.48
N SER A 117 -1.28 8.76 7.87
CA SER A 117 0.13 8.91 7.53
C SER A 117 0.36 8.87 6.02
N GLU A 118 -0.21 7.89 5.31
CA GLU A 118 -0.03 7.76 3.86
C GLU A 118 -0.71 8.89 3.08
N LEU A 119 -1.90 9.35 3.49
CA LEU A 119 -2.56 10.51 2.89
C LEU A 119 -1.71 11.78 3.05
N THR A 120 -1.08 11.96 4.22
CA THR A 120 -0.14 13.07 4.44
C THR A 120 1.07 12.96 3.51
N ASN A 121 1.65 11.78 3.34
CA ASN A 121 2.77 11.55 2.43
C ASN A 121 2.41 11.79 0.96
N ILE A 122 1.20 11.38 0.55
CA ILE A 122 0.65 11.67 -0.78
C ILE A 122 0.55 13.18 -0.99
N ASN A 123 -0.04 13.93 -0.06
CA ASN A 123 -0.16 15.38 -0.16
C ASN A 123 1.21 16.06 -0.26
N ASN A 124 2.17 15.63 0.56
CA ASN A 124 3.55 16.13 0.51
C ASN A 124 4.22 15.83 -0.84
N TYR A 125 3.98 14.65 -1.41
CA TYR A 125 4.49 14.29 -2.73
C TYR A 125 3.85 15.14 -3.84
N GLU A 126 2.54 15.35 -3.81
CA GLU A 126 1.82 16.20 -4.76
C GLU A 126 2.33 17.65 -4.70
N GLN A 127 2.52 18.19 -3.50
CA GLN A 127 3.10 19.54 -3.32
C GLN A 127 4.51 19.66 -3.90
N LYS A 128 5.38 18.67 -3.71
CA LYS A 128 6.74 18.68 -4.27
C LYS A 128 6.77 18.53 -5.80
N LYS A 129 5.76 17.89 -6.38
CA LYS A 129 5.71 17.60 -7.82
C LYS A 129 5.05 18.71 -8.62
N TYR A 130 4.05 19.38 -8.03
CA TYR A 130 3.20 20.35 -8.73
C TYR A 130 3.25 21.77 -8.13
N GLY A 131 3.86 21.96 -6.96
CA GLY A 131 4.11 23.28 -6.36
C GLY A 131 5.47 23.83 -6.76
#